data_AF-A0AAV2ITT1-F1
#
_entry.id   AF-A0AAV2ITT1-F1
#
_cell.length_a   1.000
_cell.length_b   1.000
_cell.length_c   1.000
_cell.angle_alpha   90.00
_cell.angle_beta   90.00
_cell.angle_gamma   90.00
#
_symmetry.space_group_name_H-M   'P 1'
#
loop_
_entity.id
_entity.type
_entity.pdbx_description
1 polymer ?
#
loop_
_entity_poly.entity_id
_entity_poly.type
_entity_poly.pdbx_seq_one_letter_code
_entity_poly.pdbx_strand_id
1 'polypeptide(L)' 'KGYGVWIEDPDGNVFLDCNAGVAVCSTGHCHPEIVEAIIKQTQ' A
#
# COMPACT_ATOMS: atom_id res chain seq x y z
N LYS A 1 -6.56 -4.38 -4.38
CA LYS A 1 -6.22 -3.78 -3.06
C LYS A 1 -4.72 -3.93 -2.83
N GLY A 2 -4.08 -3.10 -2.01
CA GLY A 2 -2.65 -3.23 -1.69
C GLY A 2 -2.39 -3.18 -0.19
N TYR A 3 -1.53 -4.05 0.32
CA TYR A 3 -1.10 -4.05 1.72
C TYR A 3 0.34 -4.57 1.84
N GLY A 4 1.23 -3.76 2.42
CA GLY A 4 2.65 -4.09 2.51
C GLY A 4 3.25 -4.32 1.12
N VAL A 5 3.79 -5.52 0.89
CA VAL A 5 4.38 -5.92 -0.41
C VAL A 5 3.38 -6.65 -1.34
N TRP A 6 2.12 -6.83 -0.91
CA TRP A 6 1.14 -7.62 -1.63
C TRP A 6 0.11 -6.75 -2.36
N ILE A 7 -0.22 -7.16 -3.59
CA ILE A 7 -1.30 -6.59 -4.40
C ILE A 7 -2.32 -7.68 -4.73
N GLU A 8 -3.58 -7.38 -4.48
CA GLU A 8 -4.75 -8.19 -4.88
C GLU A 8 -5.42 -7.52 -6.08
N ASP A 9 -5.59 -8.23 -7.20
CA ASP A 9 -6.33 -7.75 -8.35
C ASP A 9 -7.86 -7.92 -8.17
N PRO A 10 -8.70 -7.41 -9.10
CA PRO A 10 -10.16 -7.57 -9.00
C PRO A 10 -10.67 -9.02 -9.09
N ASP A 11 -9.88 -9.93 -9.67
CA ASP A 11 -10.21 -11.34 -9.82
C ASP A 11 -9.78 -12.16 -8.59
N GLY A 12 -9.10 -11.55 -7.62
CA GLY A 12 -8.64 -12.15 -6.38
C GLY A 12 -7.24 -12.77 -6.44
N ASN A 13 -6.50 -12.57 -7.53
CA ASN A 13 -5.12 -13.02 -7.61
C ASN A 13 -4.22 -12.14 -6.74
N VAL A 14 -3.27 -12.76 -6.04
CA VAL A 14 -2.33 -12.06 -5.15
C VAL A 14 -0.92 -12.11 -5.73
N PHE A 15 -0.31 -10.93 -5.86
CA PHE A 15 1.02 -10.74 -6.43
C PHE A 15 1.96 -10.09 -5.43
N LEU A 16 3.23 -10.50 -5.48
CA LEU A 16 4.32 -9.79 -4.81
C LEU A 16 4.74 -8.59 -5.66
N ASP A 17 4.70 -7.40 -5.10
CA ASP A 17 5.15 -6.18 -5.75
C ASP A 17 6.66 -5.99 -5.57
N CYS A 18 7.43 -6.53 -6.52
CA CYS A 18 8.89 -6.41 -6.54
C CYS A 18 9.40 -5.01 -6.96
N ASN A 19 8.52 -4.10 -7.36
CA ASN A 19 8.90 -2.75 -7.83
C ASN A 19 8.49 -1.64 -6.85
N ALA A 20 7.83 -2.01 -5.74
CA ALA A 20 7.24 -1.07 -4.78
C ALA A 20 6.40 0.01 -5.49
N GLY A 21 5.49 -0.43 -6.36
CA GLY A 21 4.76 0.38 -7.32
C GLY A 21 5.67 0.80 -8.47
N VAL A 22 6.22 2.00 -8.36
CA VAL A 22 7.32 2.51 -9.20
C VAL A 22 8.32 3.18 -8.27
N ALA A 23 8.85 2.41 -7.32
CA ALA A 23 9.68 2.87 -6.20
C ALA A 23 9.03 3.95 -5.32
N VAL A 24 7.69 4.05 -5.31
CA VAL A 24 6.94 5.05 -4.54
C VAL A 24 6.32 4.50 -3.25
N CYS A 25 6.19 3.18 -3.13
CA CYS A 25 5.61 2.51 -1.97
C CYS A 25 6.69 1.81 -1.13
N SER A 26 7.80 2.48 -0.84
CA SER A 26 8.95 1.90 -0.12
C SER A 26 8.62 1.45 1.31
N THR A 27 7.66 2.09 1.96
CA THR A 27 7.11 1.66 3.26
C THR A 27 6.01 0.60 3.14
N GLY A 28 5.71 0.14 1.92
CA GLY A 28 4.61 -0.74 1.61
C GLY A 28 3.29 -0.01 1.36
N HIS A 29 2.39 -0.67 0.63
CA HIS A 29 1.05 -0.16 0.34
C HIS A 29 0.23 -0.03 1.63
N CYS A 30 -0.50 1.09 1.76
CA CYS A 30 -1.42 1.37 2.87
C CYS A 30 -0.83 1.23 4.28
N HIS A 31 0.39 1.73 4.51
CA HIS A 31 1.04 1.67 5.82
C HIS A 31 0.22 2.38 6.92
N PRO A 32 -0.10 1.70 8.05
CA PRO A 32 -1.06 2.19 9.03
C PRO A 32 -0.67 3.53 9.65
N GLU A 33 0.59 3.69 10.08
CA GLU A 33 1.05 4.94 10.70
C GLU A 33 0.98 6.14 9.75
N ILE A 34 1.18 5.91 8.45
CA ILE A 34 1.12 6.98 7.42
C ILE A 34 -0.34 7.38 7.20
N VAL A 35 -1.23 6.40 7.09
CA VAL A 35 -2.68 6.63 6.93
C VAL A 35 -3.23 7.40 8.13
N GLU A 36 -2.89 6.99 9.35
CA GLU A 36 -3.30 7.69 10.58
C GLU A 36 -2.80 9.13 10.62
N ALA A 37 -1.54 9.39 10.25
CA ALA A 37 -0.98 10.73 10.20
C ALA A 37 -1.72 11.64 9.19
N ILE A 38 -2.05 11.13 8.00
CA ILE A 38 -2.81 11.86 6.99
C ILE A 38 -4.22 12.20 7.52
N ILE A 39 -4.92 11.21 8.08
CA ILE A 39 -6.26 11.40 8.64
C ILE A 39 -6.23 12.52 9.69
N LYS A 40 -5.30 12.44 10.64
CA LYS A 40 -5.15 13.44 11.71
C LYS A 40 -4.89 14.85 11.19
N GLN A 41 -4.13 14.99 10.10
CA GLN A 41 -3.82 16.29 9.50
C GLN A 41 -5.00 16.92 8.76
N THR A 42 -5.95 16.10 8.30
CA THR A 42 -7.11 16.54 7.51
C THR A 42 -8.43 16.65 8.30
N GLN A 43 -8.42 16.31 9.59
CA GLN A 43 -9.50 16.61 10.52
C GLN A 43 -9.41 18.05 11.00
#